data_AF-E4XFS8-F1
#
_entry.id   AF-E4XFS8-F1
#
_cell.length_a   1.000
_cell.length_b   1.000
_cell.length_c   1.000
_cell.angle_alpha   90.00
_cell.angle_beta   90.00
_cell.angle_gamma   90.00
#
_symmetry.space_group_name_H-M   'P 1'
#
loop_
_entity.id
_entity.type
_entity.pdbx_description
1 polymer ?
#
loop_
_entity_poly.entity_id
_entity_poly.type
_entity_poly.pdbx_seq_one_letter_code
_entity_poly.pdbx_strand_id
1 'polypeptide(L)'
;MAWRCQIEPYLKTLQNVNVKHCSAGSYKFKNKKIECFKILLTETIFFPEGGGQPGDNGKITWGDDSSSVFYTVREGENAVHLCDKQVPEGTEVSLEVDWDSRFDNMSQHSGQHLISAIFEQPEFNASTISWNLGDDKSFIELSRPVTDEEVQRVENMCNEAIRKRTRVSVELLTSKEDLRKGCKDLPKDFAGPIRVVNIDGIDQNMCCGTHVESLSDLQAIKLLHQEKKKGKGIVWFVCGQRVLKTLADSWNVSREACKKMSCKEEEIPERIENLQVSNRGALKATKNLVSELGSTLAEALQTKFKIEKPESTVLPDCKKDNEQLKNSLRDITLDGKVLKLHRPDLGPEFLAPFADNLAQLVEKEGKIIFLSCGRENVGNIYVIGDEEIIKASGKQVLEIMDGKGFVKGGRIQGKSSIVFRRFFHTAMSKKLDAVPTVKIDDIGVYKYIQIKCSDPSSNISKIIIRGCEQADYHADVLDIEQPGLEALGLKVRCIGGGRIRKTAKECTVYGYSIGFGRPDHSIAAQAIQEAFPELQVDWNDEGY
;
A
#
# COMPACT_ATOMS: atom_id res chain seq x y z
N MET A 1 0.12 27.59 -40.26
CA MET A 1 -0.96 26.84 -40.94
C MET A 1 -1.82 26.20 -39.85
N ALA A 2 -3.15 26.22 -39.96
CA ALA A 2 -4.04 25.54 -39.00
C ALA A 2 -4.40 24.15 -39.56
N TRP A 3 -4.36 23.11 -38.72
CA TRP A 3 -4.77 21.76 -39.09
C TRP A 3 -6.29 21.65 -39.16
N ARG A 4 -6.81 20.67 -39.92
CA ARG A 4 -8.27 20.43 -40.07
C ARG A 4 -8.97 20.33 -38.72
N CYS A 5 -8.38 19.63 -37.75
CA CYS A 5 -8.93 19.50 -36.39
C CYS A 5 -9.06 20.81 -35.61
N GLN A 6 -8.34 21.85 -35.99
CA GLN A 6 -8.42 23.17 -35.36
C GLN A 6 -9.50 24.06 -35.98
N ILE A 7 -9.95 23.73 -37.19
CA ILE A 7 -10.97 24.43 -37.98
C ILE A 7 -12.32 23.71 -37.83
N GLU A 8 -12.31 22.39 -37.95
CA GLU A 8 -13.46 21.48 -37.87
C GLU A 8 -13.25 20.50 -36.68
N PRO A 9 -13.40 20.95 -35.42
CA PRO A 9 -13.01 20.16 -34.25
C PRO A 9 -13.83 18.88 -34.05
N TYR A 10 -15.03 18.80 -34.63
CA TYR A 10 -15.93 17.63 -34.57
C TYR A 10 -15.74 16.64 -35.73
N LEU A 11 -14.79 16.90 -36.64
CA LEU A 11 -14.49 15.98 -37.73
C LEU A 11 -13.78 14.73 -37.17
N LYS A 12 -14.50 13.60 -37.15
CA LYS A 12 -14.03 12.34 -36.54
C LYS A 12 -13.28 11.44 -37.50
N THR A 13 -13.62 11.53 -38.79
CA THR A 13 -13.07 10.68 -39.83
C THR A 13 -12.68 11.50 -41.05
N LEU A 14 -11.58 11.14 -41.72
CA LEU A 14 -11.15 11.73 -42.98
C LEU A 14 -10.71 10.64 -43.95
N GLN A 15 -11.24 10.69 -45.16
CA GLN A 15 -10.99 9.69 -46.21
C GLN A 15 -10.01 10.24 -47.25
N ASN A 16 -9.47 9.35 -48.08
CA ASN A 16 -8.65 9.68 -49.25
C ASN A 16 -7.39 10.51 -48.92
N VAL A 17 -6.73 10.19 -47.81
CA VAL A 17 -5.49 10.85 -47.37
C VAL A 17 -4.30 10.04 -47.87
N ASN A 18 -3.27 10.68 -48.42
CA ASN A 18 -2.10 9.95 -48.91
C ASN A 18 -0.97 9.95 -47.88
N VAL A 19 -0.28 8.82 -47.74
CA VAL A 19 0.95 8.72 -46.95
C VAL A 19 2.10 9.39 -47.69
N LYS A 20 2.64 10.48 -47.13
CA LYS A 20 3.81 11.19 -47.67
C LYS A 20 5.11 10.48 -47.36
N HIS A 21 5.26 10.01 -46.13
CA HIS A 21 6.49 9.36 -45.67
C HIS A 21 6.19 8.40 -44.52
N CYS A 22 6.89 7.27 -44.47
CA CYS A 22 6.81 6.34 -43.35
C CYS A 22 8.20 5.80 -42.99
N SER A 23 8.64 6.04 -41.76
CA SER A 23 9.93 5.56 -41.26
C SER A 23 9.81 4.83 -39.93
N ALA A 24 10.63 3.80 -39.74
CA ALA A 24 10.80 3.19 -38.43
C ALA A 24 11.58 4.15 -37.51
N GLY A 25 11.19 4.21 -36.25
CA GLY A 25 11.86 5.03 -35.26
C GLY A 25 11.45 4.67 -33.85
N SER A 26 11.77 5.57 -32.93
CA SER A 26 11.38 5.41 -31.54
C SER A 26 10.94 6.73 -30.94
N TYR A 27 10.04 6.66 -29.96
CA TYR A 27 9.56 7.83 -29.23
C TYR A 27 9.56 7.57 -27.72
N LYS A 28 9.89 8.59 -26.93
CA LYS A 28 9.91 8.51 -25.47
C LYS A 28 8.57 9.00 -24.93
N PHE A 29 7.66 8.09 -24.62
CA PHE A 29 6.35 8.39 -24.03
C PHE A 29 6.35 8.05 -22.54
N LYS A 30 6.00 9.02 -21.67
CA LYS A 30 5.94 8.84 -20.20
C LYS A 30 7.17 8.11 -19.61
N ASN A 31 8.37 8.53 -20.01
CA ASN A 31 9.67 7.94 -19.64
C ASN A 31 9.96 6.51 -20.14
N LYS A 32 9.14 5.95 -21.02
CA LYS A 32 9.41 4.68 -21.71
C LYS A 32 9.74 4.93 -23.17
N LYS A 33 10.80 4.29 -23.68
CA LYS A 33 11.12 4.28 -25.10
C LYS A 33 10.24 3.23 -25.78
N ILE A 34 9.51 3.65 -26.82
CA ILE A 34 8.63 2.78 -27.62
C ILE A 34 9.18 2.80 -29.04
N GLU A 35 9.41 1.62 -29.61
CA GLU A 35 9.71 1.47 -31.03
C GLU A 35 8.39 1.56 -31.82
N CYS A 36 8.35 2.39 -32.86
CA CYS A 36 7.12 2.73 -33.57
C CYS A 36 7.43 3.15 -35.02
N PHE A 37 6.40 3.22 -35.85
CA PHE A 37 6.47 3.85 -37.18
C PHE A 37 6.02 5.30 -37.09
N LYS A 38 6.81 6.21 -37.67
CA LYS A 38 6.48 7.62 -37.82
C LYS A 38 5.87 7.85 -39.20
N ILE A 39 4.58 8.19 -39.24
CA ILE A 39 3.82 8.38 -40.47
C ILE A 39 3.50 9.85 -40.66
N LEU A 40 3.92 10.39 -41.81
CA LEU A 40 3.56 11.72 -42.27
C LEU A 40 2.50 11.61 -43.38
N LEU A 41 1.42 12.37 -43.24
CA LEU A 41 0.28 12.35 -44.16
C LEU A 41 0.19 13.65 -44.96
N THR A 42 -0.51 13.62 -46.10
CA THR A 42 -0.79 14.84 -46.89
C THR A 42 -1.63 15.85 -46.12
N GLU A 43 -2.66 15.36 -45.44
CA GLU A 43 -3.55 16.09 -44.54
C GLU A 43 -3.81 15.25 -43.29
N THR A 44 -4.26 15.85 -42.19
CA THR A 44 -4.63 15.09 -41.00
C THR A 44 -5.74 15.77 -40.20
N ILE A 45 -6.56 14.94 -39.56
CA ILE A 45 -7.54 15.33 -38.54
C ILE A 45 -7.07 15.02 -37.12
N PHE A 46 -5.88 14.43 -36.94
CA PHE A 46 -5.27 14.26 -35.64
C PHE A 46 -4.63 15.58 -35.20
N PHE A 47 -4.89 15.99 -33.97
CA PHE A 47 -4.25 17.11 -33.32
C PHE A 47 -2.88 16.66 -32.85
N PRO A 48 -1.79 17.25 -33.38
CA PRO A 48 -0.48 17.01 -32.81
C PRO A 48 -0.41 17.72 -31.46
N GLU A 49 0.25 17.10 -30.48
CA GLU A 49 0.43 17.71 -29.16
C GLU A 49 0.89 19.17 -29.25
N GLY A 50 0.32 20.05 -28.42
CA GLY A 50 0.56 21.47 -28.58
C GLY A 50 -0.18 22.35 -27.60
N GLY A 51 0.49 23.44 -27.21
CA GLY A 51 -0.10 24.45 -26.33
C GLY A 51 -0.49 23.93 -24.95
N GLY A 52 -0.03 22.74 -24.53
CA GLY A 52 -0.40 22.09 -23.26
C GLY A 52 -1.51 21.03 -23.38
N GLN A 53 -2.15 20.91 -24.56
CA GLN A 53 -3.11 19.84 -24.84
C GLN A 53 -2.39 18.58 -25.36
N PRO A 54 -2.74 17.38 -24.87
CA PRO A 54 -2.22 16.11 -25.39
C PRO A 54 -2.55 15.90 -26.87
N GLY A 55 -1.65 15.22 -27.57
CA GLY A 55 -1.88 14.78 -28.96
C GLY A 55 -2.90 13.64 -29.03
N ASP A 56 -3.59 13.53 -30.17
CA ASP A 56 -4.59 12.48 -30.33
C ASP A 56 -4.02 11.11 -30.65
N ASN A 57 -4.87 10.12 -30.40
CA ASN A 57 -4.77 8.73 -30.77
C ASN A 57 -5.99 8.32 -31.62
N GLY A 58 -5.95 7.12 -32.18
CA GLY A 58 -6.99 6.59 -33.06
C GLY A 58 -6.45 5.54 -34.03
N LYS A 59 -6.89 5.57 -35.28
CA LYS A 59 -6.63 4.53 -36.27
C LYS A 59 -6.43 5.08 -37.67
N ILE A 60 -5.54 4.44 -38.42
CA ILE A 60 -5.34 4.61 -39.86
C ILE A 60 -5.71 3.28 -40.54
N THR A 61 -6.55 3.32 -41.56
CA THR A 61 -7.00 2.12 -42.31
C THR A 61 -6.70 2.25 -43.80
N TRP A 62 -6.36 1.14 -44.46
CA TRP A 62 -6.15 1.05 -45.91
C TRP A 62 -6.48 -0.35 -46.40
N GLY A 63 -7.31 -0.49 -47.43
CA GLY A 63 -7.84 -1.80 -47.84
C GLY A 63 -8.46 -2.55 -46.65
N ASP A 64 -8.04 -3.79 -46.43
CA ASP A 64 -8.45 -4.63 -45.28
C ASP A 64 -7.52 -4.49 -44.06
N ASP A 65 -6.47 -3.66 -44.17
CA ASP A 65 -5.46 -3.46 -43.15
C ASP A 65 -5.70 -2.21 -42.29
N SER A 66 -5.06 -2.20 -41.12
CA SER A 66 -5.08 -1.05 -40.23
C SER A 66 -3.92 -0.97 -39.27
N SER A 67 -3.59 0.25 -38.86
CA SER A 67 -2.59 0.59 -37.86
C SER A 67 -3.19 1.50 -36.79
N SER A 68 -2.86 1.22 -35.53
CA SER A 68 -3.25 2.05 -34.39
C SER A 68 -2.32 3.25 -34.31
N VAL A 69 -2.88 4.45 -34.18
CA VAL A 69 -2.16 5.67 -33.85
C VAL A 69 -2.19 5.82 -32.34
N PHE A 70 -1.06 5.62 -31.67
CA PHE A 70 -1.00 5.71 -30.21
C PHE A 70 -0.88 7.15 -29.72
N TYR A 71 -0.25 8.00 -30.52
CA TYR A 71 -0.03 9.40 -30.18
C TYR A 71 0.39 10.20 -31.42
N THR A 72 -0.01 11.46 -31.48
CA THR A 72 0.33 12.37 -32.59
C THR A 72 1.19 13.51 -32.06
N VAL A 73 2.36 13.69 -32.65
CA VAL A 73 3.38 14.64 -32.18
C VAL A 73 3.65 15.72 -33.21
N ARG A 74 4.08 16.89 -32.74
CA ARG A 74 4.50 17.98 -33.62
C ARG A 74 6.00 17.90 -33.88
N GLU A 75 6.39 17.71 -35.14
CA GLU A 75 7.79 17.82 -35.59
C GLU A 75 7.90 18.97 -36.60
N GLY A 76 8.31 20.15 -36.12
CA GLY A 76 8.33 21.38 -36.92
C GLY A 76 6.92 21.86 -37.28
N GLU A 77 6.64 21.93 -38.59
CA GLU A 77 5.31 22.26 -39.13
C GLU A 77 4.42 21.02 -39.35
N ASN A 78 4.99 19.82 -39.17
CA ASN A 78 4.32 18.56 -39.47
C ASN A 78 3.66 17.95 -38.24
N ALA A 79 2.51 17.33 -38.49
CA ALA A 79 1.87 16.39 -37.56
C ALA A 79 2.34 14.98 -37.91
N VAL A 80 3.08 14.35 -36.99
CA VAL A 80 3.66 13.02 -37.15
C VAL A 80 2.89 12.03 -36.30
N HIS A 81 2.41 10.95 -36.92
CA HIS A 81 1.57 9.94 -36.29
C HIS A 81 2.44 8.76 -35.86
N LEU A 82 2.42 8.42 -34.57
CA LEU A 82 3.18 7.31 -34.02
C LEU A 82 2.32 6.04 -34.04
N CYS A 83 2.73 5.07 -34.87
CA CYS A 83 1.90 3.93 -35.25
C CYS A 83 2.57 2.57 -34.95
N ASP A 84 1.78 1.50 -34.80
CA ASP A 84 2.28 0.12 -34.59
C ASP A 84 2.71 -0.59 -35.87
N LYS A 85 2.23 -0.16 -37.03
CA LYS A 85 2.50 -0.81 -38.30
C LYS A 85 3.02 0.18 -39.32
N GLN A 86 3.85 -0.34 -40.21
CA GLN A 86 4.29 0.40 -41.38
C GLN A 86 3.12 0.55 -42.36
N VAL A 87 3.02 1.72 -42.98
CA VAL A 87 2.12 1.95 -44.12
C VAL A 87 2.97 2.34 -45.32
N PRO A 88 2.83 1.69 -46.49
CA PRO A 88 3.62 2.04 -47.66
C PRO A 88 3.39 3.49 -48.10
N GLU A 89 4.43 4.18 -48.53
CA GLU A 89 4.33 5.54 -49.05
C GLU A 89 3.46 5.58 -50.32
N GLY A 90 2.69 6.65 -50.49
CA GLY A 90 1.73 6.78 -51.59
C GLY A 90 0.43 5.97 -51.41
N THR A 91 0.29 5.21 -50.31
CA THR A 91 -0.97 4.52 -49.99
C THR A 91 -2.03 5.54 -49.62
N GLU A 92 -3.24 5.37 -50.18
CA GLU A 92 -4.43 6.08 -49.76
C GLU A 92 -5.01 5.44 -48.50
N VAL A 93 -5.22 6.26 -47.46
CA VAL A 93 -5.65 5.83 -46.14
C VAL A 93 -6.87 6.61 -45.67
N SER A 94 -7.61 6.01 -44.74
CA SER A 94 -8.65 6.66 -43.96
C SER A 94 -8.20 6.84 -42.53
N LEU A 95 -8.60 7.97 -41.94
CA LEU A 95 -8.27 8.39 -40.59
C LEU A 95 -9.52 8.32 -39.73
N GLU A 96 -9.38 7.83 -38.51
CA GLU A 96 -10.42 7.83 -37.47
C GLU A 96 -9.77 8.19 -36.14
N VAL A 97 -10.19 9.30 -35.53
CA VAL A 97 -9.71 9.68 -34.19
C VAL A 97 -10.44 8.89 -33.11
N ASP A 98 -9.77 8.58 -32.01
CA ASP A 98 -10.46 8.17 -30.78
C ASP A 98 -11.27 9.37 -30.29
N TRP A 99 -12.57 9.33 -30.57
CA TRP A 99 -13.44 10.46 -30.31
C TRP A 99 -13.61 10.74 -28.82
N ASP A 100 -13.61 9.71 -27.97
CA ASP A 100 -13.80 9.89 -26.54
C ASP A 100 -12.60 10.61 -25.94
N SER A 101 -11.37 10.22 -26.34
CA SER A 101 -10.15 10.91 -25.93
C SER A 101 -10.08 12.34 -26.47
N ARG A 102 -10.39 12.55 -27.75
CA ARG A 102 -10.40 13.89 -28.36
C ARG A 102 -11.41 14.81 -27.68
N PHE A 103 -12.63 14.34 -27.50
CA PHE A 103 -13.71 15.14 -26.92
C PHE A 103 -13.44 15.47 -25.46
N ASP A 104 -12.86 14.54 -24.70
CA ASP A 104 -12.39 14.82 -23.34
C ASP A 104 -11.31 15.91 -23.32
N ASN A 105 -10.30 15.82 -24.19
CA ASN A 105 -9.25 16.85 -24.31
C ASN A 105 -9.83 18.22 -24.67
N MET A 106 -10.75 18.29 -25.64
CA MET A 106 -11.49 19.50 -25.99
C MET A 106 -12.27 20.05 -24.79
N SER A 107 -12.89 19.18 -24.01
CA SER A 107 -13.68 19.55 -22.84
C SER A 107 -12.81 20.15 -21.74
N GLN A 108 -11.70 19.50 -21.39
CA GLN A 108 -10.79 20.02 -20.37
C GLN A 108 -10.15 21.34 -20.81
N HIS A 109 -9.81 21.47 -22.10
CA HIS A 109 -9.20 22.68 -22.62
C HIS A 109 -10.19 23.85 -22.64
N SER A 110 -11.38 23.68 -23.20
CA SER A 110 -12.40 24.74 -23.15
C SER A 110 -12.82 25.08 -21.72
N GLY A 111 -12.88 24.09 -20.83
CA GLY A 111 -13.10 24.32 -19.40
C GLY A 111 -12.02 25.17 -18.76
N GLN A 112 -10.74 24.93 -19.09
CA GLN A 112 -9.63 25.77 -18.63
C GLN A 112 -9.81 27.23 -19.04
N HIS A 113 -10.11 27.51 -20.32
CA HIS A 113 -10.30 28.89 -20.79
C HIS A 113 -11.46 29.58 -20.06
N LEU A 114 -12.58 28.89 -19.89
CA LEU A 114 -13.74 29.44 -19.17
C LEU A 114 -13.41 29.77 -17.71
N ILE A 115 -12.77 28.83 -17.00
CA ILE A 115 -12.42 29.02 -15.59
C ILE A 115 -11.41 30.17 -15.44
N SER A 116 -10.39 30.20 -16.28
CA SER A 116 -9.38 31.27 -16.31
C SER A 116 -10.00 32.63 -16.57
N ALA A 117 -10.87 32.75 -17.57
CA ALA A 117 -11.53 34.00 -17.92
C ALA A 117 -12.39 34.54 -16.77
N ILE A 118 -13.09 33.66 -16.05
CA ILE A 118 -13.91 34.07 -14.91
C ILE A 118 -13.03 34.51 -13.73
N PHE A 119 -11.96 33.79 -13.39
CA PHE A 119 -11.01 34.22 -12.35
C PHE A 119 -10.28 35.54 -12.70
N GLU A 120 -10.11 35.84 -13.98
CA GLU A 120 -9.48 37.07 -14.46
C GLU A 120 -10.40 38.29 -14.43
N GLN A 121 -11.71 38.11 -14.20
CA GLN A 121 -12.63 39.23 -14.06
C GLN A 121 -12.26 40.14 -12.88
N PRO A 122 -12.55 41.46 -12.94
CA PRO A 122 -12.18 42.41 -11.91
C PRO A 122 -12.65 42.06 -10.48
N GLU A 123 -13.75 41.31 -10.35
CA GLU A 123 -14.25 40.83 -9.05
C GLU A 123 -13.24 39.93 -8.34
N PHE A 124 -12.58 39.02 -9.08
CA PHE A 124 -11.63 38.06 -8.52
C PHE A 124 -10.18 38.50 -8.72
N ASN A 125 -9.85 39.15 -9.84
CA ASN A 125 -8.53 39.68 -10.15
C ASN A 125 -7.40 38.65 -9.91
N ALA A 126 -7.63 37.40 -10.33
CA ALA A 126 -6.71 36.28 -10.13
C ALA A 126 -6.26 35.76 -11.50
N SER A 127 -5.17 36.33 -12.02
CA SER A 127 -4.67 36.00 -13.36
C SER A 127 -4.05 34.61 -13.45
N THR A 128 -4.27 33.93 -14.58
CA THR A 128 -3.71 32.61 -14.85
C THR A 128 -2.23 32.73 -15.22
N ILE A 129 -1.37 32.10 -14.42
CA ILE A 129 0.08 32.02 -14.64
C ILE A 129 0.44 30.82 -15.51
N SER A 130 -0.09 29.65 -15.16
CA SER A 130 0.17 28.40 -15.86
C SER A 130 -0.98 27.43 -15.65
N TRP A 131 -0.99 26.30 -16.36
CA TRP A 131 -2.03 25.30 -16.27
C TRP A 131 -1.51 23.94 -16.75
N ASN A 132 -2.24 22.88 -16.44
CA ASN A 132 -1.96 21.54 -16.93
C ASN A 132 -3.27 20.79 -17.19
N LEU A 133 -3.35 20.13 -18.35
CA LEU A 133 -4.43 19.21 -18.70
C LEU A 133 -3.93 17.78 -18.48
N GLY A 134 -4.13 17.27 -17.27
CA GLY A 134 -3.72 15.91 -16.90
C GLY A 134 -4.69 14.84 -17.39
N ASP A 135 -4.27 13.57 -17.33
CA ASP A 135 -5.09 12.44 -17.78
C ASP A 135 -6.35 12.24 -16.91
N ASP A 136 -6.23 12.45 -15.59
CA ASP A 136 -7.35 12.29 -14.65
C ASP A 136 -7.95 13.63 -14.23
N LYS A 137 -7.10 14.55 -13.78
CA LYS A 137 -7.49 15.88 -13.27
C LYS A 137 -6.63 16.95 -13.91
N SER A 138 -7.23 18.11 -14.12
CA SER A 138 -6.55 19.29 -14.65
C SER A 138 -6.39 20.34 -13.54
N PHE A 139 -5.46 21.27 -13.70
CA PHE A 139 -5.34 22.40 -12.78
C PHE A 139 -4.97 23.69 -13.50
N ILE A 140 -5.33 24.80 -12.88
CA ILE A 140 -4.83 26.14 -13.20
C ILE A 140 -4.04 26.70 -12.02
N GLU A 141 -2.94 27.38 -12.32
CA GLU A 141 -2.14 28.13 -11.35
C GLU A 141 -2.46 29.63 -11.49
N LEU A 142 -2.98 30.22 -10.43
CA LEU A 142 -3.42 31.61 -10.32
C LEU A 142 -2.37 32.48 -9.63
N SER A 143 -2.39 33.78 -9.93
CA SER A 143 -1.46 34.79 -9.39
C SER A 143 -1.50 34.96 -7.89
N ARG A 144 -2.59 34.53 -7.25
CA ARG A 144 -2.78 34.54 -5.80
C ARG A 144 -3.57 33.31 -5.33
N PRO A 145 -3.50 32.96 -4.03
CA PRO A 145 -4.43 32.02 -3.43
C PRO A 145 -5.87 32.53 -3.53
N VAL A 146 -6.81 31.60 -3.62
CA VAL A 146 -8.26 31.85 -3.65
C VAL A 146 -8.96 31.14 -2.48
N THR A 147 -10.08 31.70 -2.01
CA THR A 147 -10.88 31.10 -0.93
C THR A 147 -11.89 30.08 -1.46
N ASP A 148 -12.45 29.26 -0.57
CA ASP A 148 -13.52 28.32 -0.92
C ASP A 148 -14.75 29.04 -1.50
N GLU A 149 -15.09 30.21 -0.95
CA GLU A 149 -16.22 31.01 -1.43
C GLU A 149 -15.98 31.59 -2.84
N GLU A 150 -14.75 32.00 -3.15
CA GLU A 150 -14.38 32.44 -4.49
C GLU A 150 -14.46 31.28 -5.48
N VAL A 151 -13.89 30.12 -5.13
CA VAL A 151 -13.96 28.91 -5.94
C VAL A 151 -15.41 28.51 -6.21
N GLN A 152 -16.28 28.51 -5.19
CA GLN A 152 -17.69 28.16 -5.38
C GLN A 152 -18.44 29.16 -6.26
N ARG A 153 -18.15 30.46 -6.14
CA ARG A 153 -18.74 31.49 -7.02
C ARG A 153 -18.30 31.30 -8.47
N VAL A 154 -17.01 31.09 -8.70
CA VAL A 154 -16.47 30.85 -10.05
C VAL A 154 -17.05 29.58 -10.65
N GLU A 155 -17.15 28.49 -9.89
CA GLU A 155 -17.80 27.25 -10.33
C GLU A 155 -19.25 27.50 -10.78
N ASN A 156 -20.02 28.27 -10.00
CA ASN A 156 -21.40 28.61 -10.32
C ASN A 156 -21.51 29.44 -11.60
N MET A 157 -20.63 30.43 -11.79
CA MET A 157 -20.58 31.26 -12.99
C MET A 157 -20.20 30.45 -14.24
N CYS A 158 -19.21 29.55 -14.12
CA CYS A 158 -18.84 28.62 -15.18
C CYS A 158 -20.04 27.76 -15.61
N ASN A 159 -20.71 27.11 -14.65
CA ASN A 159 -21.85 26.25 -14.95
C ASN A 159 -23.07 27.03 -15.46
N GLU A 160 -23.23 28.30 -15.07
CA GLU A 160 -24.25 29.16 -15.66
C GLU A 160 -23.97 29.49 -17.13
N ALA A 161 -22.71 29.76 -17.50
CA ALA A 161 -22.33 29.94 -18.89
C ALA A 161 -22.56 28.66 -19.74
N ILE A 162 -22.30 27.49 -19.15
CA ILE A 162 -22.62 26.19 -19.75
C ILE A 162 -24.13 26.04 -20.00
N ARG A 163 -24.98 26.35 -19.00
CA ARG A 163 -26.44 26.29 -19.13
C ARG A 163 -26.98 27.24 -20.21
N LYS A 164 -26.36 28.41 -20.36
CA LYS A 164 -26.68 29.39 -21.41
C LYS A 164 -26.29 28.94 -22.81
N ARG A 165 -25.57 27.81 -22.94
CA ARG A 165 -25.06 27.28 -24.20
C ARG A 165 -24.18 28.28 -24.94
N THR A 166 -23.40 29.06 -24.19
CA THR A 166 -22.53 30.10 -24.76
C THR A 166 -21.67 29.49 -25.86
N ARG A 167 -21.66 30.14 -27.03
CA ARG A 167 -20.93 29.68 -28.20
C ARG A 167 -19.43 29.89 -27.99
N VAL A 168 -18.66 28.94 -28.49
CA VAL A 168 -17.21 29.02 -28.60
C VAL A 168 -16.87 29.03 -30.08
N SER A 169 -16.23 30.10 -30.54
CA SER A 169 -15.82 30.27 -31.93
C SER A 169 -14.31 30.32 -32.07
N VAL A 170 -13.83 29.92 -33.24
CA VAL A 170 -12.42 30.00 -33.62
C VAL A 170 -12.30 30.92 -34.81
N GLU A 171 -11.43 31.91 -34.70
CA GLU A 171 -11.12 32.87 -35.76
C GLU A 171 -9.64 32.80 -36.12
N LEU A 172 -9.34 32.87 -37.42
CA LEU A 172 -7.98 32.99 -37.93
C LEU A 172 -7.77 34.45 -38.37
N LEU A 173 -7.02 35.19 -37.56
CA LEU A 173 -6.72 36.59 -37.85
C LEU A 173 -5.44 36.70 -38.70
N THR A 174 -5.47 37.62 -39.66
CA THR A 174 -4.35 37.90 -40.57
C THR A 174 -3.39 38.97 -40.03
N SER A 175 -3.83 39.81 -39.09
CA SER A 175 -3.02 40.86 -38.47
C SER A 175 -3.17 40.87 -36.95
N LYS A 176 -2.13 41.35 -36.24
CA LYS A 176 -2.17 41.61 -34.80
C LYS A 176 -3.12 42.77 -34.43
N GLU A 177 -3.39 43.67 -35.38
CA GLU A 177 -4.25 44.84 -35.18
C GLU A 177 -5.72 44.46 -34.98
N ASP A 178 -6.12 43.26 -35.43
CA ASP A 178 -7.47 42.72 -35.30
C ASP A 178 -7.73 42.09 -33.91
N LEU A 179 -6.70 41.95 -33.07
CA LEU A 179 -6.85 41.45 -31.70
C LEU A 179 -7.55 42.49 -30.82
N ARG A 180 -8.58 42.08 -30.06
CA ARG A 180 -9.19 42.98 -29.09
C ARG A 180 -8.15 43.42 -28.04
N LYS A 181 -8.26 44.68 -27.61
CA LYS A 181 -7.44 45.26 -26.55
C LYS A 181 -7.52 44.38 -25.29
N GLY A 182 -6.38 43.83 -24.86
CA GLY A 182 -6.28 42.95 -23.68
C GLY A 182 -5.72 41.55 -23.96
N CYS A 183 -5.60 41.12 -25.23
CA CYS A 183 -4.90 39.89 -25.58
C CYS A 183 -3.39 39.99 -25.23
N LYS A 184 -2.80 38.92 -24.68
CA LYS A 184 -1.35 38.85 -24.38
C LYS A 184 -0.51 39.09 -25.65
N ASP A 185 0.63 39.77 -25.53
CA ASP A 185 1.48 40.10 -26.68
C ASP A 185 2.09 38.86 -27.35
N LEU A 186 2.04 38.83 -28.69
CA LEU A 186 2.75 37.83 -29.50
C LEU A 186 4.25 38.18 -29.61
N PRO A 187 5.16 37.17 -29.62
CA PRO A 187 6.56 37.38 -29.97
C PRO A 187 6.72 38.18 -31.27
N LYS A 188 7.80 38.98 -31.35
CA LYS A 188 8.07 39.87 -32.50
C LYS A 188 8.26 39.11 -33.80
N ASP A 189 8.66 37.83 -33.74
CA ASP A 189 9.02 37.00 -34.89
C ASP A 189 7.91 36.03 -35.32
N PHE A 190 6.67 36.21 -34.87
CA PHE A 190 5.56 35.33 -35.24
C PHE A 190 5.13 35.58 -36.70
N ALA A 191 5.35 34.58 -37.57
CA ALA A 191 4.88 34.57 -38.95
C ALA A 191 3.77 33.53 -39.13
N GLY A 192 2.59 33.96 -39.58
CA GLY A 192 1.43 33.10 -39.85
C GLY A 192 0.11 33.66 -39.31
N PRO A 193 -1.03 33.02 -39.63
CA PRO A 193 -2.33 33.43 -39.10
C PRO A 193 -2.40 33.17 -37.58
N ILE A 194 -3.00 34.12 -36.85
CA ILE A 194 -3.16 34.07 -35.41
C ILE A 194 -4.49 33.38 -35.12
N ARG A 195 -4.46 32.23 -34.45
CA ARG A 195 -5.67 31.51 -34.04
C ARG A 195 -6.18 32.04 -32.71
N VAL A 196 -7.39 32.57 -32.73
CA VAL A 196 -8.06 33.15 -31.57
C VAL A 196 -9.30 32.32 -31.27
N VAL A 197 -9.44 31.94 -30.01
CA VAL A 197 -10.62 31.27 -29.47
C VAL A 197 -11.42 32.32 -28.72
N ASN A 198 -12.69 32.44 -29.05
CA ASN A 198 -13.61 33.39 -28.44
C ASN A 198 -14.75 32.64 -27.76
N ILE A 199 -14.93 32.88 -26.47
CA ILE A 199 -16.08 32.44 -25.69
C ILE A 199 -17.01 33.64 -25.60
N ASP A 200 -18.16 33.57 -26.29
CA ASP A 200 -19.02 34.74 -26.52
C ASP A 200 -19.35 35.51 -25.24
N GLY A 201 -18.94 36.78 -25.20
CA GLY A 201 -19.19 37.69 -24.09
C GLY A 201 -18.39 37.42 -22.80
N ILE A 202 -17.45 36.46 -22.81
CA ILE A 202 -16.66 36.08 -21.65
C ILE A 202 -15.17 36.27 -21.90
N ASP A 203 -14.65 35.70 -22.99
CA ASP A 203 -13.21 35.59 -23.19
C ASP A 203 -12.81 35.64 -24.67
N GLN A 204 -11.61 36.12 -24.93
CA GLN A 204 -10.96 36.02 -26.23
C GLN A 204 -9.46 35.82 -26.04
N ASN A 205 -8.97 34.62 -26.35
CA ASN A 205 -7.59 34.23 -26.10
C ASN A 205 -6.94 33.54 -27.30
N MET A 206 -5.64 33.78 -27.47
CA MET A 206 -4.85 33.07 -28.48
C MET A 206 -4.59 31.64 -28.01
N CYS A 207 -5.07 30.67 -28.77
CA CYS A 207 -4.91 29.26 -28.42
C CYS A 207 -4.78 28.41 -29.67
N CYS A 208 -3.88 27.43 -29.61
CA CYS A 208 -3.66 26.45 -30.68
C CYS A 208 -4.39 25.13 -30.44
N GLY A 209 -5.01 24.89 -29.27
CA GLY A 209 -5.70 23.63 -28.99
C GLY A 209 -7.07 23.49 -29.66
N THR A 210 -7.64 22.29 -29.58
CA THR A 210 -9.01 22.03 -30.05
C THR A 210 -10.02 22.40 -28.98
N HIS A 211 -11.16 22.95 -29.37
CA HIS A 211 -12.20 23.44 -28.46
C HIS A 211 -13.58 22.94 -28.90
N VAL A 212 -14.46 22.71 -27.93
CA VAL A 212 -15.90 22.52 -28.20
C VAL A 212 -16.48 23.75 -28.90
N GLU A 213 -17.58 23.60 -29.64
CA GLU A 213 -18.27 24.70 -30.34
C GLU A 213 -19.32 25.40 -29.45
N SER A 214 -19.77 24.73 -28.39
CA SER A 214 -20.64 25.30 -27.36
C SER A 214 -20.21 24.82 -25.98
N LEU A 215 -20.28 25.71 -24.99
CA LEU A 215 -20.00 25.34 -23.60
C LEU A 215 -20.95 24.26 -23.08
N SER A 216 -22.13 24.05 -23.69
CA SER A 216 -23.05 22.97 -23.29
C SER A 216 -22.42 21.57 -23.38
N ASP A 217 -21.45 21.40 -24.27
CA ASP A 217 -20.76 20.13 -24.48
C ASP A 217 -19.84 19.77 -23.31
N LEU A 218 -19.49 20.75 -22.48
CA LEU A 218 -18.80 20.51 -21.22
C LEU A 218 -19.70 19.82 -20.19
N GLN A 219 -21.02 19.79 -20.38
CA GLN A 219 -22.05 19.26 -19.47
C GLN A 219 -22.06 19.96 -18.09
N ALA A 220 -20.97 19.84 -17.34
CA ALA A 220 -20.70 20.53 -16.10
C ALA A 220 -19.18 20.74 -15.92
N ILE A 221 -18.84 21.68 -15.04
CA ILE A 221 -17.48 21.85 -14.50
C ILE A 221 -17.55 21.67 -12.99
N LYS A 222 -16.59 20.92 -12.43
CA LYS A 222 -16.39 20.83 -10.98
C LYS A 222 -14.98 21.31 -10.62
N LEU A 223 -14.90 22.28 -9.72
CA LEU A 223 -13.66 22.66 -9.05
C LEU A 223 -13.53 21.79 -7.79
N LEU A 224 -12.45 21.02 -7.71
CA LEU A 224 -12.29 19.93 -6.74
C LEU A 224 -11.76 20.44 -5.41
N HIS A 225 -10.55 21.01 -5.44
CA HIS A 225 -9.87 21.55 -4.28
C HIS A 225 -8.81 22.55 -4.76
N GLN A 226 -8.34 23.38 -3.83
CA GLN A 226 -7.31 24.37 -4.08
C GLN A 226 -6.14 24.26 -3.11
N GLU A 227 -4.95 24.57 -3.62
CA GLU A 227 -3.70 24.52 -2.87
C GLU A 227 -3.01 25.88 -2.91
N LYS A 228 -2.20 26.17 -1.89
CA LYS A 228 -1.39 27.39 -1.82
C LYS A 228 0.07 27.03 -2.08
N LYS A 229 0.70 27.65 -3.08
CA LYS A 229 2.10 27.40 -3.45
C LYS A 229 2.86 28.70 -3.64
N LYS A 230 3.73 29.05 -2.68
CA LYS A 230 4.62 30.24 -2.76
C LYS A 230 3.90 31.54 -3.17
N GLY A 231 2.77 31.84 -2.53
CA GLY A 231 1.98 33.05 -2.84
C GLY A 231 1.09 32.92 -4.09
N LYS A 232 1.00 31.74 -4.71
CA LYS A 232 0.09 31.40 -5.81
C LYS A 232 -1.01 30.45 -5.34
N GLY A 233 -2.12 30.42 -6.08
CA GLY A 233 -3.20 29.46 -5.90
C GLY A 233 -3.16 28.40 -6.98
N ILE A 234 -3.38 27.13 -6.65
CA ILE A 234 -3.60 26.07 -7.63
C ILE A 234 -5.03 25.60 -7.45
N VAL A 235 -5.84 25.61 -8.51
CA VAL A 235 -7.23 25.14 -8.49
C VAL A 235 -7.33 23.92 -9.39
N TRP A 236 -7.71 22.79 -8.82
CA TRP A 236 -7.93 21.54 -9.54
C TRP A 236 -9.35 21.44 -10.05
N PHE A 237 -9.54 20.95 -11.27
CA PHE A 237 -10.85 20.88 -11.91
C PHE A 237 -10.99 19.66 -12.83
N VAL A 238 -12.25 19.35 -13.13
CA VAL A 238 -12.67 18.38 -14.16
C VAL A 238 -13.89 18.91 -14.91
N CYS A 239 -13.99 18.57 -16.19
CA CYS A 239 -15.09 18.95 -17.09
C CYS A 239 -15.72 17.71 -17.75
N GLY A 240 -16.96 17.81 -18.22
CA GLY A 240 -17.58 16.79 -19.07
C GLY A 240 -17.72 15.44 -18.39
N GLN A 241 -17.40 14.39 -19.13
CA GLN A 241 -17.51 13.01 -18.67
C GLN A 241 -16.70 12.74 -17.39
N ARG A 242 -15.61 13.48 -17.15
CA ARG A 242 -14.82 13.36 -15.92
C ARG A 242 -15.58 13.79 -14.67
N VAL A 243 -16.53 14.73 -14.79
CA VAL A 243 -17.43 15.11 -13.69
C VAL A 243 -18.34 13.93 -13.35
N LEU A 244 -18.95 13.30 -14.35
CA LEU A 244 -19.83 12.15 -14.14
C LEU A 244 -19.07 10.96 -13.53
N LYS A 245 -17.85 10.70 -14.01
CA LYS A 245 -16.95 9.69 -13.43
C LYS A 245 -16.65 10.00 -11.96
N THR A 246 -16.23 11.24 -11.67
CA THR A 246 -15.92 11.69 -10.30
C THR A 246 -17.13 11.57 -9.37
N LEU A 247 -18.33 11.91 -9.85
CA LEU A 247 -19.57 11.78 -9.12
C LEU A 247 -19.90 10.31 -8.82
N ALA A 248 -19.78 9.43 -9.82
CA ALA A 248 -20.01 8.00 -9.66
C ALA A 248 -19.03 7.38 -8.64
N ASP A 249 -17.75 7.74 -8.73
CA ASP A 249 -16.71 7.28 -7.79
C ASP A 249 -17.00 7.77 -6.37
N SER A 250 -17.34 9.06 -6.20
CA SER A 250 -17.71 9.65 -4.91
C SER A 250 -18.96 8.99 -4.31
N TRP A 251 -19.96 8.74 -5.15
CA TRP A 251 -21.20 8.07 -4.75
C TRP A 251 -20.95 6.64 -4.28
N ASN A 252 -20.10 5.88 -4.98
CA ASN A 252 -19.73 4.53 -4.59
C ASN A 252 -18.99 4.52 -3.24
N VAL A 253 -18.07 5.46 -3.01
CA VAL A 253 -17.39 5.61 -1.72
C VAL A 253 -18.39 5.91 -0.60
N SER A 254 -19.31 6.85 -0.83
CA SER A 254 -20.35 7.20 0.14
C SER A 254 -21.27 6.01 0.46
N ARG A 255 -21.71 5.27 -0.55
CA ARG A 255 -22.54 4.06 -0.39
C ARG A 255 -21.84 2.99 0.42
N GLU A 256 -20.55 2.75 0.18
CA GLU A 256 -19.76 1.80 0.97
C GLU A 256 -19.58 2.27 2.42
N ALA A 257 -19.45 3.58 2.66
CA ALA A 257 -19.42 4.15 4.01
C ALA A 257 -20.78 3.95 4.73
N CYS A 258 -21.89 4.27 4.09
CA CYS A 258 -23.25 4.01 4.61
C CYS A 258 -23.44 2.54 4.98
N LYS A 259 -22.99 1.62 4.12
CA LYS A 259 -23.08 0.17 4.38
C LYS A 259 -22.26 -0.25 5.61
N LYS A 260 -21.04 0.25 5.75
CA LYS A 260 -20.17 -0.08 6.89
C LYS A 260 -20.68 0.52 8.20
N MET A 261 -21.25 1.72 8.14
CA MET A 261 -21.77 2.43 9.32
C MET A 261 -23.24 2.11 9.63
N SER A 262 -23.92 1.41 8.73
CA SER A 262 -25.36 1.11 8.81
C SER A 262 -26.20 2.37 9.07
N CYS A 263 -25.95 3.43 8.30
CA CYS A 263 -26.59 4.73 8.43
C CYS A 263 -26.88 5.37 7.07
N LYS A 264 -27.61 6.48 7.08
CA LYS A 264 -27.77 7.34 5.89
C LYS A 264 -26.51 8.17 5.67
N GLU A 265 -26.37 8.73 4.47
CA GLU A 265 -25.18 9.50 4.07
C GLU A 265 -24.96 10.72 4.97
N GLU A 266 -26.04 11.42 5.30
CA GLU A 266 -26.01 12.62 6.14
C GLU A 266 -25.63 12.30 7.59
N GLU A 267 -25.84 11.05 8.02
CA GLU A 267 -25.57 10.57 9.38
C GLU A 267 -24.12 10.04 9.53
N ILE A 268 -23.38 9.88 8.43
CA ILE A 268 -22.00 9.35 8.46
C ILE A 268 -21.12 10.15 9.43
N PRO A 269 -21.07 11.51 9.38
CA PRO A 269 -20.19 12.28 10.26
C PRO A 269 -20.52 12.07 11.74
N GLU A 270 -21.81 12.13 12.09
CA GLU A 270 -22.28 11.92 13.46
C GLU A 270 -21.96 10.49 13.95
N ARG A 271 -22.15 9.48 13.10
CA ARG A 271 -21.82 8.08 13.43
C ARG A 271 -20.33 7.86 13.65
N ILE A 272 -19.48 8.53 12.87
CA ILE A 272 -18.02 8.51 13.07
C ILE A 272 -17.66 9.17 14.41
N GLU A 273 -18.26 10.32 14.73
CA GLU A 273 -18.02 11.00 16.00
C GLU A 273 -18.44 10.15 17.20
N ASN A 274 -19.65 9.56 17.14
CA ASN A 274 -20.15 8.64 18.15
C ASN A 274 -19.24 7.41 18.33
N LEU A 275 -18.74 6.84 17.23
CA LEU A 275 -17.79 5.72 17.28
C LEU A 275 -16.46 6.14 17.94
N GLN A 276 -15.95 7.32 17.62
CA GLN A 276 -14.73 7.84 18.24
C GLN A 276 -14.90 8.09 19.74
N VAL A 277 -16.03 8.65 20.16
CA VAL A 277 -16.38 8.84 21.57
C VAL A 277 -16.51 7.51 22.29
N SER A 278 -17.24 6.55 21.71
CA SER A 278 -17.39 5.20 22.26
C SER A 278 -16.04 4.49 22.40
N ASN A 279 -15.18 4.56 21.38
CA ASN A 279 -13.84 3.97 21.41
C ASN A 279 -12.95 4.58 22.51
N ARG A 280 -12.97 5.91 22.68
CA ARG A 280 -12.27 6.57 23.79
C ARG A 280 -12.82 6.14 25.15
N GLY A 281 -14.14 5.99 25.27
CA GLY A 281 -14.81 5.49 26.47
C GLY A 281 -14.40 4.06 26.81
N ALA A 282 -14.42 3.17 25.82
CA ALA A 282 -13.98 1.78 25.96
C ALA A 282 -12.51 1.68 26.37
N LEU A 283 -11.62 2.45 25.74
CA LEU A 283 -10.20 2.51 26.12
C LEU A 283 -10.01 2.98 27.57
N LYS A 284 -10.79 3.97 28.02
CA LYS A 284 -10.75 4.44 29.42
C LYS A 284 -11.26 3.36 30.37
N ALA A 285 -12.35 2.68 30.05
CA ALA A 285 -12.89 1.59 30.86
C ALA A 285 -11.90 0.42 30.97
N THR A 286 -11.28 0.01 29.85
CA THR A 286 -10.22 -1.00 29.83
C THR A 286 -9.06 -0.59 30.73
N LYS A 287 -8.60 0.67 30.67
CA LYS A 287 -7.53 1.16 31.55
C LYS A 287 -7.90 1.06 33.04
N ASN A 288 -9.14 1.40 33.39
CA ASN A 288 -9.63 1.31 34.78
C ASN A 288 -9.69 -0.15 35.26
N LEU A 289 -10.27 -1.06 34.47
CA LEU A 289 -10.35 -2.48 34.80
C LEU A 289 -8.97 -3.12 34.92
N VAL A 290 -8.02 -2.74 34.06
CA VAL A 290 -6.62 -3.15 34.17
C VAL A 290 -6.00 -2.66 35.48
N SER A 291 -6.32 -1.44 35.88
CA SER A 291 -5.84 -0.88 37.14
C SER A 291 -6.39 -1.67 38.33
N GLU A 292 -7.70 -1.89 38.39
CA GLU A 292 -8.36 -2.68 39.43
C GLU A 292 -7.81 -4.11 39.52
N LEU A 293 -7.63 -4.78 38.37
CA LEU A 293 -7.02 -6.11 38.32
C LEU A 293 -5.59 -6.11 38.87
N GLY A 294 -4.81 -5.07 38.55
CA GLY A 294 -3.45 -4.88 39.08
C GLY A 294 -3.45 -4.76 40.59
N SER A 295 -4.36 -3.98 41.16
CA SER A 295 -4.51 -3.81 42.61
C SER A 295 -4.92 -5.12 43.30
N THR A 296 -5.95 -5.81 42.80
CA THR A 296 -6.38 -7.11 43.37
C THR A 296 -5.27 -8.16 43.29
N LEU A 297 -4.50 -8.19 42.19
CA LEU A 297 -3.37 -9.08 42.11
C LEU A 297 -2.28 -8.72 43.13
N ALA A 298 -2.00 -7.43 43.31
CA ALA A 298 -1.03 -6.97 44.30
C ALA A 298 -1.41 -7.46 45.71
N GLU A 299 -2.67 -7.29 46.10
CA GLU A 299 -3.22 -7.73 47.39
C GLU A 299 -3.16 -9.26 47.57
N ALA A 300 -3.55 -10.01 46.53
CA ALA A 300 -3.49 -11.47 46.53
C ALA A 300 -2.05 -11.98 46.68
N LEU A 301 -1.07 -11.30 46.06
CA LEU A 301 0.34 -11.63 46.23
C LEU A 301 0.78 -11.33 47.68
N GLN A 302 0.46 -10.15 48.22
CA GLN A 302 0.82 -9.82 49.62
C GLN A 302 0.28 -10.83 50.64
N THR A 303 -0.96 -11.30 50.45
CA THR A 303 -1.58 -12.28 51.39
C THR A 303 -1.01 -13.69 51.26
N LYS A 304 -0.57 -14.11 50.07
CA LYS A 304 -0.01 -15.45 49.83
C LYS A 304 1.44 -15.59 50.31
N PHE A 305 2.16 -14.48 50.55
CA PHE A 305 3.56 -14.49 50.96
C PHE A 305 3.74 -13.86 52.36
N LYS A 306 3.77 -14.69 53.42
CA LYS A 306 4.27 -14.27 54.74
C LYS A 306 5.80 -14.06 54.66
N ILE A 307 6.27 -12.88 55.02
CA ILE A 307 7.64 -12.41 54.80
C ILE A 307 8.50 -12.63 56.05
N GLU A 308 9.63 -13.33 55.93
CA GLU A 308 10.77 -13.19 56.84
C GLU A 308 11.68 -12.04 56.34
N LYS A 309 12.14 -11.18 57.26
CA LYS A 309 13.00 -10.02 56.97
C LYS A 309 14.37 -10.45 56.38
N PRO A 310 14.98 -9.62 55.52
CA PRO A 310 16.22 -10.00 54.84
C PRO A 310 17.44 -9.88 55.75
N GLU A 311 18.24 -10.94 55.87
CA GLU A 311 19.69 -10.81 56.06
C GLU A 311 20.33 -10.51 54.70
N SER A 312 21.29 -9.58 54.70
CA SER A 312 21.99 -9.08 53.52
C SER A 312 22.46 -10.20 52.58
N THR A 313 21.86 -10.32 51.40
CA THR A 313 22.36 -11.21 50.35
C THR A 313 22.72 -10.39 49.12
N VAL A 314 24.02 -10.37 48.84
CA VAL A 314 24.65 -9.92 47.60
C VAL A 314 24.03 -10.68 46.43
N LEU A 315 23.70 -9.97 45.33
CA LEU A 315 23.25 -10.60 44.08
C LEU A 315 24.36 -11.55 43.57
N PRO A 316 24.08 -12.84 43.33
CA PRO A 316 25.08 -13.75 42.79
C PRO A 316 25.45 -13.37 41.35
N ASP A 317 26.73 -13.49 41.05
CA ASP A 317 27.36 -13.18 39.76
C ASP A 317 26.69 -13.97 38.61
N CYS A 318 26.07 -13.26 37.67
CA CYS A 318 25.12 -13.76 36.66
C CYS A 318 25.77 -14.59 35.52
N LYS A 319 26.82 -15.36 35.79
CA LYS A 319 27.54 -16.14 34.77
C LYS A 319 27.51 -17.67 34.95
N LYS A 320 27.05 -18.23 36.08
CA LYS A 320 27.21 -19.68 36.33
C LYS A 320 26.01 -20.52 36.76
N ASP A 321 24.92 -19.96 37.30
CA ASP A 321 23.77 -20.79 37.74
C ASP A 321 22.53 -20.61 36.86
N ASN A 322 22.66 -21.09 35.63
CA ASN A 322 21.62 -20.99 34.60
C ASN A 322 20.54 -22.09 34.71
N GLU A 323 20.68 -23.07 35.61
CA GLU A 323 19.73 -24.21 35.76
C GLU A 323 18.61 -23.94 36.78
N GLN A 324 18.85 -23.17 37.84
CA GLN A 324 17.80 -22.84 38.83
C GLN A 324 16.79 -21.81 38.28
N LEU A 325 17.24 -20.89 37.43
CA LEU A 325 16.42 -19.86 36.78
C LEU A 325 15.46 -20.40 35.68
N LYS A 326 15.65 -21.65 35.24
CA LYS A 326 14.89 -22.26 34.12
C LYS A 326 13.55 -22.88 34.53
N ASN A 327 13.38 -23.27 35.79
CA ASN A 327 12.19 -24.00 36.23
C ASN A 327 11.01 -23.11 36.66
N SER A 328 11.23 -21.80 36.75
CA SER A 328 10.29 -20.86 37.37
C SER A 328 9.57 -19.98 36.34
N LEU A 329 8.84 -20.51 35.34
CA LEU A 329 8.09 -19.66 34.38
C LEU A 329 6.79 -20.25 33.80
N ARG A 330 6.00 -20.95 34.61
CA ARG A 330 4.56 -21.15 34.38
C ARG A 330 3.82 -20.73 35.64
N ASP A 331 2.82 -19.87 35.50
CA ASP A 331 2.17 -19.11 36.58
C ASP A 331 3.13 -18.11 37.25
N ILE A 332 2.59 -17.08 37.92
CA ILE A 332 3.37 -16.05 38.63
C ILE A 332 4.51 -16.73 39.39
N THR A 333 5.72 -16.59 38.86
CA THR A 333 6.85 -17.34 39.37
C THR A 333 7.77 -16.38 40.06
N LEU A 334 7.82 -16.56 41.38
CA LEU A 334 8.77 -15.92 42.26
C LEU A 334 10.04 -16.76 42.26
N ASP A 335 11.02 -16.28 41.51
CA ASP A 335 12.39 -16.76 41.62
C ASP A 335 13.14 -15.80 42.54
N GLY A 336 13.00 -16.00 43.85
CA GLY A 336 13.48 -15.06 44.85
C GLY A 336 12.85 -13.67 44.73
N LYS A 337 13.65 -12.67 44.34
CA LYS A 337 13.25 -11.24 44.27
C LYS A 337 12.51 -10.87 42.97
N VAL A 338 12.33 -11.76 41.99
CA VAL A 338 11.78 -11.40 40.67
C VAL A 338 10.36 -11.95 40.45
N LEU A 339 9.43 -11.10 40.00
CA LEU A 339 8.07 -11.44 39.58
C LEU A 339 7.91 -11.23 38.08
N LYS A 340 7.43 -12.24 37.34
CA LYS A 340 7.26 -12.18 35.88
C LYS A 340 5.79 -12.39 35.49
N LEU A 341 5.28 -11.55 34.58
CA LEU A 341 3.93 -11.67 34.02
C LEU A 341 3.92 -11.39 32.51
N HIS A 342 3.28 -12.27 31.74
CA HIS A 342 3.09 -12.11 30.31
C HIS A 342 1.60 -12.18 29.94
N ARG A 343 1.13 -11.24 29.12
CA ARG A 343 -0.25 -11.20 28.61
C ARG A 343 -0.27 -10.97 27.09
N PRO A 344 -0.39 -12.03 26.26
CA PRO A 344 -0.28 -11.91 24.81
C PRO A 344 -1.45 -11.18 24.15
N ASP A 345 -2.61 -11.16 24.82
CA ASP A 345 -3.86 -10.58 24.29
C ASP A 345 -4.05 -9.10 24.63
N LEU A 346 -3.06 -8.48 25.29
CA LEU A 346 -3.15 -7.09 25.75
C LEU A 346 -2.17 -6.19 24.98
N GLY A 347 -2.59 -4.94 24.74
CA GLY A 347 -1.73 -3.92 24.14
C GLY A 347 -0.79 -3.26 25.17
N PRO A 348 0.19 -2.46 24.72
CA PRO A 348 1.17 -1.79 25.59
C PRO A 348 0.55 -0.87 26.63
N GLU A 349 -0.66 -0.35 26.39
CA GLU A 349 -1.46 0.45 27.31
C GLU A 349 -1.78 -0.27 28.63
N PHE A 350 -1.69 -1.62 28.66
CA PHE A 350 -1.80 -2.42 29.87
C PHE A 350 -0.60 -2.27 30.81
N LEU A 351 0.62 -2.18 30.24
CA LEU A 351 1.84 -2.44 31.00
C LEU A 351 2.08 -1.41 32.09
N ALA A 352 2.01 -0.11 31.78
CA ALA A 352 2.34 0.95 32.73
C ALA A 352 1.34 1.07 33.90
N PRO A 353 0.00 1.11 33.68
CA PRO A 353 -0.95 1.16 34.80
C PRO A 353 -0.85 -0.06 35.71
N PHE A 354 -0.65 -1.25 35.12
CA PHE A 354 -0.49 -2.48 35.89
C PHE A 354 0.81 -2.49 36.70
N ALA A 355 1.89 -1.98 36.09
CA ALA A 355 3.16 -1.75 36.75
C ALA A 355 3.04 -0.80 37.95
N ASP A 356 2.38 0.35 37.77
CA ASP A 356 2.20 1.36 38.81
C ASP A 356 1.50 0.78 40.06
N ASN A 357 0.48 -0.06 39.87
CA ASN A 357 -0.23 -0.69 40.98
C ASN A 357 0.60 -1.75 41.71
N LEU A 358 1.56 -2.38 41.02
CA LEU A 358 2.47 -3.34 41.61
C LEU A 358 3.75 -2.69 42.17
N ALA A 359 3.99 -1.40 41.92
CA ALA A 359 5.20 -0.71 42.38
C ALA A 359 5.35 -0.72 43.91
N GLN A 360 4.26 -0.77 44.67
CA GLN A 360 4.33 -0.89 46.13
C GLN A 360 4.99 -2.19 46.60
N LEU A 361 4.88 -3.28 45.82
CA LEU A 361 5.58 -4.54 46.11
C LEU A 361 7.09 -4.40 45.89
N VAL A 362 7.50 -3.57 44.93
CA VAL A 362 8.92 -3.26 44.68
C VAL A 362 9.52 -2.51 45.87
N GLU A 363 8.86 -1.44 46.32
CA GLU A 363 9.36 -0.58 47.41
C GLU A 363 9.35 -1.28 48.78
N LYS A 364 8.28 -2.00 49.11
CA LYS A 364 8.15 -2.63 50.44
C LYS A 364 8.89 -3.96 50.56
N GLU A 365 9.03 -4.70 49.46
CA GLU A 365 9.52 -6.08 49.48
C GLU A 365 10.82 -6.30 48.68
N GLY A 366 11.37 -5.24 48.06
CA GLY A 366 12.63 -5.31 47.32
C GLY A 366 12.57 -6.19 46.07
N LYS A 367 11.40 -6.26 45.43
CA LYS A 367 11.13 -7.11 44.27
C LYS A 367 11.42 -6.40 42.94
N ILE A 368 11.74 -7.16 41.90
CA ILE A 368 11.84 -6.72 40.51
C ILE A 368 10.67 -7.33 39.75
N ILE A 369 9.89 -6.52 39.04
CA ILE A 369 8.69 -6.93 38.32
C ILE A 369 8.97 -6.81 36.82
N PHE A 370 8.73 -7.89 36.09
CA PHE A 370 8.87 -7.98 34.65
C PHE A 370 7.51 -8.24 34.02
N LEU A 371 7.00 -7.28 33.27
CA LEU A 371 5.73 -7.34 32.55
C LEU A 371 6.00 -7.38 31.04
N SER A 372 5.24 -8.17 30.31
CA SER A 372 5.30 -8.20 28.85
C SER A 372 3.93 -8.42 28.21
N CYS A 373 3.73 -7.87 27.01
CA CYS A 373 2.52 -8.06 26.23
C CYS A 373 2.80 -8.07 24.72
N GLY A 374 1.88 -8.61 23.92
CA GLY A 374 2.02 -8.79 22.48
C GLY A 374 2.20 -10.25 22.06
N ARG A 375 2.04 -10.51 20.76
CA ARG A 375 2.13 -11.83 20.13
C ARG A 375 3.48 -11.96 19.38
N GLU A 376 3.77 -13.16 18.89
CA GLU A 376 5.06 -13.55 18.30
C GLU A 376 5.69 -12.45 17.39
N ASN A 377 7.01 -12.27 17.54
CA ASN A 377 7.89 -11.36 16.79
C ASN A 377 7.75 -9.85 17.05
N VAL A 378 6.75 -9.37 17.80
CA VAL A 378 6.70 -7.98 18.29
C VAL A 378 6.05 -7.91 19.68
N GLY A 379 6.85 -7.71 20.72
CA GLY A 379 6.39 -7.57 22.11
C GLY A 379 6.78 -6.24 22.75
N ASN A 380 5.94 -5.76 23.68
CA ASN A 380 6.31 -4.66 24.57
C ASN A 380 6.70 -5.24 25.93
N ILE A 381 7.76 -4.69 26.52
CA ILE A 381 8.29 -5.12 27.83
C ILE A 381 8.33 -3.90 28.74
N TYR A 382 8.01 -4.14 30.00
CA TYR A 382 8.05 -3.16 31.07
C TYR A 382 8.64 -3.80 32.33
N VAL A 383 9.70 -3.21 32.89
CA VAL A 383 10.35 -3.70 34.10
C VAL A 383 10.31 -2.61 35.17
N ILE A 384 10.00 -2.98 36.41
CA ILE A 384 10.12 -2.10 37.58
C ILE A 384 10.99 -2.78 38.61
N GLY A 385 11.85 -2.03 39.27
CA GLY A 385 12.63 -2.52 40.39
C GLY A 385 13.22 -1.36 41.19
N ASP A 386 14.06 -1.70 42.16
CA ASP A 386 14.89 -0.72 42.86
C ASP A 386 15.71 0.13 41.87
N GLU A 387 15.81 1.43 42.15
CA GLU A 387 16.41 2.39 41.23
C GLU A 387 17.89 2.12 40.97
N GLU A 388 18.65 1.68 41.97
CA GLU A 388 20.07 1.37 41.81
C GLU A 388 20.26 0.11 40.96
N ILE A 389 19.45 -0.93 41.22
CA ILE A 389 19.47 -2.17 40.45
C ILE A 389 19.11 -1.90 38.98
N ILE A 390 18.03 -1.15 38.74
CA ILE A 390 17.56 -0.86 37.38
C ILE A 390 18.53 0.03 36.61
N LYS A 391 19.19 0.99 37.27
CA LYS A 391 20.26 1.79 36.65
C LYS A 391 21.45 0.90 36.27
N ALA A 392 21.84 -0.05 37.13
CA ALA A 392 22.95 -0.95 36.87
C ALA A 392 22.65 -1.98 35.77
N SER A 393 21.45 -2.57 35.75
CA SER A 393 21.04 -3.61 34.80
C SER A 393 20.42 -3.08 33.51
N GLY A 394 20.06 -1.78 33.47
CA GLY A 394 19.26 -1.19 32.40
C GLY A 394 19.87 -1.34 31.00
N LYS A 395 21.19 -1.17 30.88
CA LYS A 395 21.91 -1.33 29.60
C LYS A 395 21.86 -2.77 29.09
N GLN A 396 22.05 -3.75 29.97
CA GLN A 396 22.00 -5.18 29.62
C GLN A 396 20.59 -5.61 29.21
N VAL A 397 19.56 -5.15 29.91
CA VAL A 397 18.16 -5.44 29.57
C VAL A 397 17.81 -4.82 28.21
N LEU A 398 18.25 -3.59 27.92
CA LEU A 398 18.04 -2.96 26.62
C LEU A 398 18.79 -3.67 25.48
N GLU A 399 20.02 -4.15 25.71
CA GLU A 399 20.76 -4.96 24.74
C GLU A 399 20.02 -6.26 24.39
N ILE A 400 19.42 -6.92 25.40
CA ILE A 400 18.55 -8.09 25.18
C ILE A 400 17.29 -7.73 24.38
N MET A 401 16.84 -6.48 24.46
CA MET A 401 15.72 -5.92 23.70
C MET A 401 16.13 -5.30 22.36
N ASP A 402 17.35 -5.56 21.88
CA ASP A 402 17.87 -5.00 20.62
C ASP A 402 17.92 -3.47 20.61
N GLY A 403 18.18 -2.86 21.79
CA GLY A 403 18.37 -1.42 21.99
C GLY A 403 17.10 -0.56 21.92
N LYS A 404 15.92 -1.13 21.67
CA LYS A 404 14.68 -0.37 21.48
C LYS A 404 13.94 -0.13 22.80
N GLY A 405 14.35 0.89 23.55
CA GLY A 405 13.67 1.29 24.79
C GLY A 405 14.36 2.41 25.54
N PHE A 406 13.87 2.72 26.73
CA PHE A 406 14.47 3.69 27.64
C PHE A 406 14.39 3.23 29.09
N VAL A 407 15.33 3.71 29.91
CA VAL A 407 15.38 3.50 31.36
C VAL A 407 15.11 4.83 32.03
N LYS A 408 14.18 4.88 32.97
CA LYS A 408 13.83 6.11 33.71
C LYS A 408 13.24 5.77 35.08
N GLY A 409 13.89 6.21 36.16
CA GLY A 409 13.38 6.17 37.54
C GLY A 409 12.85 4.79 37.98
N GLY A 410 13.76 3.84 38.25
CA GLY A 410 13.40 2.48 38.66
C GLY A 410 12.63 1.66 37.62
N ARG A 411 12.49 2.16 36.38
CA ARG A 411 11.69 1.53 35.32
C ARG A 411 12.46 1.39 34.02
N ILE A 412 12.17 0.32 33.29
CA ILE A 412 12.65 0.04 31.92
C ILE A 412 11.43 -0.21 31.04
N GLN A 413 11.35 0.46 29.89
CA GLN A 413 10.29 0.22 28.93
C GLN A 413 10.86 0.13 27.51
N GLY A 414 10.37 -0.83 26.72
CA GLY A 414 10.78 -0.92 25.32
C GLY A 414 10.02 -1.94 24.50
N LYS A 415 10.40 -2.03 23.23
CA LYS A 415 9.88 -2.99 22.26
C LYS A 415 10.95 -4.00 21.95
N SER A 416 10.58 -5.27 21.84
CA SER A 416 11.49 -6.31 21.39
C SER A 416 10.92 -7.05 20.20
N SER A 417 11.75 -7.20 19.17
CA SER A 417 11.54 -8.11 18.02
C SER A 417 12.05 -9.52 18.29
N ILE A 418 12.90 -9.69 19.30
CA ILE A 418 13.67 -10.93 19.56
C ILE A 418 13.08 -11.73 20.73
N VAL A 419 12.23 -11.13 21.54
CA VAL A 419 11.82 -11.69 22.82
C VAL A 419 10.40 -12.27 22.75
N PHE A 420 10.29 -13.41 22.09
CA PHE A 420 9.41 -14.50 22.55
C PHE A 420 10.08 -15.87 22.41
N ARG A 421 10.90 -16.10 21.37
CA ARG A 421 11.65 -17.35 21.22
C ARG A 421 12.78 -17.54 22.25
N ARG A 422 13.52 -16.48 22.62
CA ARG A 422 14.73 -16.60 23.46
C ARG A 422 14.48 -16.63 24.97
N PHE A 423 13.36 -16.09 25.47
CA PHE A 423 13.01 -16.17 26.90
C PHE A 423 12.16 -17.39 27.25
N PHE A 424 11.51 -18.03 26.27
CA PHE A 424 10.56 -19.14 26.49
C PHE A 424 11.04 -20.50 25.96
N HIS A 425 12.12 -20.57 25.18
CA HIS A 425 12.81 -21.86 24.99
C HIS A 425 13.60 -22.22 26.24
N THR A 426 12.92 -22.74 27.26
CA THR A 426 13.31 -23.98 27.98
C THR A 426 12.14 -24.40 28.87
N ALA A 427 11.09 -24.92 28.26
CA ALA A 427 10.44 -26.10 28.82
C ALA A 427 10.49 -27.12 27.69
N MET A 428 11.61 -27.82 27.57
CA MET A 428 11.71 -29.02 26.76
C MET A 428 11.73 -30.21 27.72
N SER A 429 10.93 -31.22 27.40
CA SER A 429 11.11 -32.51 28.04
C SER A 429 12.48 -33.05 27.64
N LYS A 430 13.34 -33.42 28.60
CA LYS A 430 14.61 -34.11 28.32
C LYS A 430 14.43 -35.31 27.38
N LYS A 431 13.25 -35.95 27.43
CA LYS A 431 12.85 -37.06 26.55
C LYS A 431 12.62 -36.62 25.10
N LEU A 432 12.03 -35.43 24.88
CA LEU A 432 11.79 -34.87 23.55
C LEU A 432 13.06 -34.27 22.94
N ASP A 433 13.97 -33.76 23.77
CA ASP A 433 15.29 -33.27 23.32
C ASP A 433 16.19 -34.39 22.81
N ALA A 434 16.14 -35.56 23.47
CA ALA A 434 16.89 -36.74 23.04
C ALA A 434 16.47 -37.28 21.67
N VAL A 435 15.33 -36.85 21.13
CA VAL A 435 14.83 -37.28 19.82
C VAL A 435 15.23 -36.27 18.75
N PRO A 436 16.04 -36.66 17.74
CA PRO A 436 16.38 -35.77 16.62
C PRO A 436 15.14 -35.28 15.88
N THR A 437 15.10 -33.98 15.55
CA THR A 437 13.98 -33.37 14.84
C THR A 437 13.80 -33.96 13.44
N VAL A 438 14.90 -34.26 12.75
CA VAL A 438 14.89 -34.87 11.41
C VAL A 438 15.77 -36.12 11.44
N LYS A 439 15.24 -37.21 10.87
CA LYS A 439 16.00 -38.42 10.55
C LYS A 439 15.48 -38.94 9.21
N ILE A 440 16.25 -38.70 8.15
CA ILE A 440 15.93 -39.07 6.77
C ILE A 440 17.17 -39.66 6.11
N ASP A 441 16.98 -40.52 5.12
CA ASP A 441 18.09 -41.11 4.36
C ASP A 441 18.83 -40.08 3.48
N ASP A 442 19.99 -40.46 2.95
CA ASP A 442 20.94 -39.50 2.37
C ASP A 442 20.54 -39.00 0.98
N ILE A 443 20.30 -39.88 0.02
CA ILE A 443 19.95 -39.54 -1.36
C ILE A 443 18.91 -40.55 -1.84
N GLY A 444 17.86 -40.10 -2.52
CA GLY A 444 16.84 -40.99 -3.07
C GLY A 444 15.46 -40.37 -3.13
N VAL A 445 14.48 -41.18 -3.53
CA VAL A 445 13.05 -40.84 -3.47
C VAL A 445 12.36 -41.83 -2.55
N TYR A 446 11.88 -41.35 -1.41
CA TYR A 446 11.35 -42.22 -0.37
C TYR A 446 10.19 -41.58 0.39
N LYS A 447 9.46 -42.41 1.14
CA LYS A 447 8.30 -41.97 1.92
C LYS A 447 8.77 -41.35 3.22
N TYR A 448 8.05 -40.33 3.66
CA TYR A 448 8.30 -39.70 4.95
C TYR A 448 6.99 -39.47 5.70
N ILE A 449 7.06 -39.43 7.02
CA ILE A 449 5.95 -39.11 7.91
C ILE A 449 6.33 -37.98 8.87
N GLN A 450 5.31 -37.21 9.27
CA GLN A 450 5.40 -36.28 10.39
C GLN A 450 4.79 -36.95 11.61
N ILE A 451 5.57 -37.01 12.68
CA ILE A 451 5.14 -37.61 13.95
C ILE A 451 5.09 -36.51 14.99
N LYS A 452 3.94 -36.37 15.67
CA LYS A 452 3.81 -35.58 16.88
C LYS A 452 4.14 -36.46 18.08
N CYS A 453 5.28 -36.20 18.71
CA CYS A 453 5.69 -36.81 19.96
C CYS A 453 5.29 -35.91 21.13
N SER A 454 4.51 -36.41 22.07
CA SER A 454 4.11 -35.69 23.27
C SER A 454 4.68 -36.36 24.51
N ASP A 455 5.23 -35.58 25.44
CA ASP A 455 5.61 -36.07 26.76
C ASP A 455 4.40 -35.97 27.71
N PRO A 456 3.80 -37.09 28.14
CA PRO A 456 2.64 -37.08 29.02
C PRO A 456 2.91 -36.39 30.36
N SER A 457 4.16 -36.35 30.81
CA SER A 457 4.54 -35.77 32.11
C SER A 457 4.60 -34.24 32.11
N SER A 458 4.78 -33.61 30.94
CA SER A 458 4.97 -32.16 30.82
C SER A 458 3.96 -31.48 29.89
N ASN A 459 3.09 -32.25 29.23
CA ASN A 459 2.09 -31.82 28.25
C ASN A 459 2.69 -30.99 27.10
N ILE A 460 3.97 -31.22 26.79
CA ILE A 460 4.71 -30.59 25.69
C ILE A 460 4.75 -31.58 24.53
N SER A 461 4.68 -31.06 23.31
CA SER A 461 4.79 -31.87 22.09
C SER A 461 5.80 -31.29 21.10
N LYS A 462 6.52 -32.17 20.42
CA LYS A 462 7.47 -31.87 19.35
C LYS A 462 7.06 -32.62 18.08
N ILE A 463 7.12 -31.95 16.94
CA ILE A 463 6.95 -32.62 15.64
C ILE A 463 8.32 -33.05 15.16
N ILE A 464 8.42 -34.30 14.71
CA ILE A 464 9.63 -34.88 14.15
C ILE A 464 9.36 -35.41 12.75
N ILE A 465 10.38 -35.37 11.90
CA ILE A 465 10.34 -35.81 10.50
C ILE A 465 11.11 -37.12 10.40
N ARG A 466 10.46 -38.15 9.84
CA ARG A 466 11.04 -39.48 9.64
C ARG A 466 10.84 -39.93 8.22
N GLY A 467 11.89 -40.39 7.55
CA GLY A 467 11.80 -40.95 6.20
C GLY A 467 12.88 -41.98 5.96
N CYS A 468 12.53 -43.07 5.26
CA CYS A 468 13.44 -44.16 4.97
C CYS A 468 13.13 -44.74 3.59
N GLU A 469 14.17 -45.04 2.81
CA GLU A 469 14.11 -45.66 1.49
C GLU A 469 13.57 -47.08 1.52
N GLN A 470 13.82 -47.81 2.61
CA GLN A 470 13.40 -49.21 2.78
C GLN A 470 11.90 -49.38 3.07
N ALA A 471 11.14 -48.27 3.18
CA ALA A 471 9.72 -48.30 3.51
C ALA A 471 8.81 -48.36 2.26
N ASP A 472 8.11 -49.48 2.09
CA ASP A 472 7.13 -49.68 1.02
C ASP A 472 5.83 -48.89 1.28
N TYR A 473 5.51 -48.62 2.54
CA TYR A 473 4.36 -47.84 2.98
C TYR A 473 4.75 -46.81 4.05
N HIS A 474 3.94 -45.75 4.21
CA HIS A 474 4.15 -44.77 5.28
C HIS A 474 4.02 -45.40 6.68
N ALA A 475 3.24 -46.47 6.81
CA ALA A 475 3.08 -47.22 8.05
C ALA A 475 4.40 -47.89 8.47
N ASP A 476 5.18 -48.42 7.52
CA ASP A 476 6.47 -49.05 7.80
C ASP A 476 7.45 -48.06 8.46
N VAL A 477 7.44 -46.79 8.02
CA VAL A 477 8.25 -45.72 8.64
C VAL A 477 7.84 -45.50 10.10
N LEU A 478 6.53 -45.58 10.40
CA LEU A 478 6.03 -45.44 11.76
C LEU A 478 6.38 -46.66 12.61
N ASP A 479 6.23 -47.87 12.07
CA ASP A 479 6.51 -49.13 12.77
C ASP A 479 7.99 -49.27 13.14
N ILE A 480 8.89 -48.71 12.33
CA ILE A 480 10.33 -48.64 12.64
C ILE A 480 10.63 -47.68 13.80
N GLU A 481 9.97 -46.53 13.86
CA GLU A 481 10.34 -45.44 14.78
C GLU A 481 9.54 -45.44 16.08
N GLN A 482 8.28 -45.90 16.05
CA GLN A 482 7.36 -45.87 17.19
C GLN A 482 7.90 -46.62 18.42
N PRO A 483 8.47 -47.84 18.32
CA PRO A 483 8.97 -48.57 19.50
C PRO A 483 10.07 -47.81 20.25
N GLY A 484 10.97 -47.14 19.52
CA GLY A 484 12.07 -46.35 20.12
C GLY A 484 11.56 -45.10 20.83
N LEU A 485 10.52 -44.46 20.29
CA LEU A 485 9.91 -43.26 20.87
C LEU A 485 9.06 -43.61 22.10
N GLU A 486 8.31 -44.70 22.05
CA GLU A 486 7.51 -45.19 23.18
C GLU A 486 8.38 -45.70 24.33
N ALA A 487 9.54 -46.31 24.05
CA ALA A 487 10.52 -46.69 25.05
C ALA A 487 11.08 -45.50 25.86
N LEU A 488 11.11 -44.30 25.25
CA LEU A 488 11.44 -43.04 25.94
C LEU A 488 10.27 -42.51 26.80
N GLY A 489 9.12 -43.20 26.79
CA GLY A 489 7.90 -42.80 27.48
C GLY A 489 7.16 -41.65 26.80
N LEU A 490 7.29 -41.51 25.48
CA LEU A 490 6.59 -40.50 24.68
C LEU A 490 5.32 -41.07 24.07
N LYS A 491 4.27 -40.26 24.00
CA LYS A 491 3.06 -40.56 23.24
C LYS A 491 3.28 -40.18 21.78
N VAL A 492 3.15 -41.15 20.88
CA VAL A 492 3.42 -41.01 19.44
C VAL A 492 2.11 -40.88 18.68
N ARG A 493 2.01 -39.91 17.77
CA ARG A 493 0.90 -39.79 16.82
C ARG A 493 1.41 -39.35 15.45
N CYS A 494 1.23 -40.17 14.43
CA CYS A 494 1.44 -39.74 13.04
C CYS A 494 0.36 -38.69 12.66
N ILE A 495 0.78 -37.55 12.11
CA ILE A 495 -0.10 -36.43 11.72
C ILE A 495 -0.21 -36.27 10.20
N GLY A 496 0.50 -37.08 9.43
CA GLY A 496 0.46 -37.13 7.97
C GLY A 496 1.77 -37.62 7.38
N GLY A 497 1.78 -37.93 6.09
CA GLY A 497 2.99 -38.31 5.36
C GLY A 497 2.99 -37.87 3.90
N GLY A 498 4.14 -38.00 3.26
CA GLY A 498 4.34 -37.66 1.85
C GLY A 498 5.60 -38.34 1.31
N ARG A 499 6.27 -37.72 0.34
CA ARG A 499 7.52 -38.16 -0.25
C ARG A 499 8.59 -37.08 -0.13
N ILE A 500 9.82 -37.54 -0.01
CA ILE A 500 11.02 -36.71 -0.12
C ILE A 500 11.76 -37.17 -1.37
N ARG A 501 12.20 -36.22 -2.19
CA ARG A 501 13.22 -36.43 -3.22
C ARG A 501 14.45 -35.65 -2.78
N LYS A 502 15.52 -36.35 -2.40
CA LYS A 502 16.76 -35.76 -1.92
C LYS A 502 17.92 -36.11 -2.85
N THR A 503 18.67 -35.10 -3.24
CA THR A 503 19.94 -35.20 -3.98
C THR A 503 21.07 -34.64 -3.11
N ALA A 504 22.31 -34.60 -3.63
CA ALA A 504 23.45 -34.02 -2.91
C ALA A 504 23.32 -32.51 -2.64
N LYS A 505 22.39 -31.80 -3.31
CA LYS A 505 22.23 -30.34 -3.17
C LYS A 505 20.80 -29.87 -2.92
N GLU A 506 19.81 -30.66 -3.32
CA GLU A 506 18.41 -30.27 -3.30
C GLU A 506 17.55 -31.30 -2.57
N CYS A 507 16.55 -30.84 -1.83
CA CYS A 507 15.53 -31.69 -1.20
C CYS A 507 14.14 -31.13 -1.46
N THR A 508 13.28 -31.91 -2.12
CA THR A 508 11.88 -31.55 -2.36
C THR A 508 10.95 -32.41 -1.51
N VAL A 509 10.08 -31.78 -0.74
CA VAL A 509 9.02 -32.44 0.06
C VAL A 509 7.67 -32.28 -0.64
N TYR A 510 6.95 -33.37 -0.91
CA TYR A 510 5.71 -33.32 -1.69
C TYR A 510 4.79 -34.53 -1.47
N GLY A 511 3.60 -34.51 -2.07
CA GLY A 511 2.64 -35.62 -2.09
C GLY A 511 1.99 -35.95 -0.75
N TYR A 512 1.24 -37.05 -0.66
CA TYR A 512 0.48 -37.36 0.55
C TYR A 512 0.45 -38.86 0.87
N SER A 513 0.13 -39.19 2.13
CA SER A 513 -0.11 -40.57 2.56
C SER A 513 -1.59 -40.92 2.42
N ILE A 514 -1.91 -42.04 1.77
CA ILE A 514 -3.29 -42.56 1.77
C ILE A 514 -3.74 -42.92 3.19
N GLY A 515 -2.85 -43.50 4.00
CA GLY A 515 -3.19 -43.97 5.35
C GLY A 515 -3.28 -42.85 6.39
N PHE A 516 -2.35 -41.89 6.34
CA PHE A 516 -2.25 -40.83 7.36
C PHE A 516 -2.72 -39.45 6.89
N GLY A 517 -3.08 -39.32 5.63
CA GLY A 517 -3.41 -38.03 5.01
C GLY A 517 -2.18 -37.17 4.73
N ARG A 518 -2.46 -35.95 4.29
CA ARG A 518 -1.45 -34.95 3.93
C ARG A 518 -1.04 -34.10 5.15
N PRO A 519 0.26 -34.02 5.48
CA PRO A 519 0.75 -33.15 6.53
C PRO A 519 0.96 -31.72 6.00
N ASP A 520 1.32 -30.79 6.87
CA ASP A 520 1.82 -29.47 6.45
C ASP A 520 3.29 -29.61 6.00
N HIS A 521 3.52 -29.67 4.68
CA HIS A 521 4.87 -29.86 4.13
C HIS A 521 5.83 -28.72 4.48
N SER A 522 5.32 -27.52 4.76
CA SER A 522 6.17 -26.39 5.16
C SER A 522 6.94 -26.66 6.46
N ILE A 523 6.31 -27.39 7.40
CA ILE A 523 6.94 -27.80 8.67
C ILE A 523 8.10 -28.77 8.40
N ALA A 524 7.89 -29.74 7.50
CA ALA A 524 8.94 -30.69 7.12
C ALA A 524 10.09 -30.01 6.38
N ALA A 525 9.77 -29.13 5.43
CA ALA A 525 10.77 -28.39 4.66
C ALA A 525 11.64 -27.50 5.57
N GLN A 526 11.02 -26.75 6.49
CA GLN A 526 11.76 -25.92 7.44
C GLN A 526 12.66 -26.78 8.35
N ALA A 527 12.13 -27.89 8.89
CA ALA A 527 12.92 -28.76 9.75
C ALA A 527 14.11 -29.39 9.03
N ILE A 528 13.95 -29.78 7.76
CA ILE A 528 15.05 -30.33 6.94
C ILE A 528 16.07 -29.23 6.62
N GLN A 529 15.64 -28.02 6.27
CA GLN A 529 16.53 -26.89 5.99
C GLN A 529 17.37 -26.49 7.21
N GLU A 530 16.79 -26.57 8.42
CA GLU A 530 17.50 -26.33 9.67
C GLU A 530 18.49 -27.45 10.01
N ALA A 531 18.17 -28.70 9.69
CA ALA A 531 19.03 -29.85 9.94
C ALA A 531 20.19 -29.98 8.93
N PHE A 532 19.98 -29.51 7.69
CA PHE A 532 20.95 -29.54 6.60
C PHE A 532 21.04 -28.15 5.92
N PRO A 533 21.75 -27.17 6.53
CA PRO A 533 21.82 -25.80 6.03
C PRO A 533 22.38 -25.64 4.61
N GLU A 534 23.19 -26.60 4.17
CA GLU A 534 23.81 -26.64 2.84
C GLU A 534 22.89 -27.15 1.72
N LEU A 535 21.74 -27.74 2.06
CA LEU A 535 20.73 -28.23 1.12
C LEU A 535 19.74 -27.12 0.76
N GLN A 536 19.40 -26.99 -0.53
CA GLN A 536 18.27 -26.17 -0.96
C GLN A 536 16.98 -26.98 -0.78
N VAL A 537 16.12 -26.56 0.15
CA VAL A 537 14.89 -27.28 0.48
C VAL A 537 13.66 -26.56 -0.07
N ASP A 538 12.94 -27.25 -0.95
CA ASP A 538 11.68 -26.79 -1.53
C ASP A 538 10.53 -27.75 -1.14
N TRP A 539 9.29 -27.27 -1.21
CA TRP A 539 8.12 -28.11 -0.99
C TRP A 539 6.94 -27.69 -1.84
N ASN A 540 6.04 -28.64 -2.11
CA ASN A 540 4.76 -28.39 -2.75
C ASN A 540 3.71 -29.42 -2.31
N ASP A 541 2.45 -29.10 -2.59
CA ASP A 541 1.29 -29.96 -2.28
C ASP A 541 0.92 -30.90 -3.43
N GLU A 542 1.72 -30.94 -4.51
CA GLU A 542 1.41 -31.63 -5.75
C GLU A 542 2.03 -33.04 -5.80
N GLY A 543 1.36 -33.96 -6.49
CA GLY A 543 1.85 -35.32 -6.75
C GLY A 543 1.35 -36.40 -5.77
N TYR A 544 1.54 -37.67 -6.17
CA TYR A 544 1.33 -38.87 -5.36
C TYR A 544 2.65 -39.60 -5.11
#